data_AF-A0A957H4M4-F1
#
_entry.id   AF-A0A957H4M4-F1
#
_cell.length_a   1.000
_cell.length_b   1.000
_cell.length_c   1.000
_cell.angle_alpha   90.00
_cell.angle_beta   90.00
_cell.angle_gamma   90.00
#
_symmetry.space_group_name_H-M   'P 1'
#
loop_
_entity.id
_entity.type
_entity.pdbx_description
1 polymer ?
#
loop_
_entity_poly.entity_id
_entity_poly.type
_entity_poly.pdbx_seq_one_letter_code
_entity_poly.pdbx_strand_id
1 'polypeptide(L)'
;MDLTDEQWTILQPFIPEPPRRDDGRGRPWKPARDVLNGILWILRTGAPWQDMPDRYPPYQTCHRRFQRWEQEGVMDKILLSLAQDLK
;
A
#
# COMPACT_ATOMS: atom_id res chain seq x y z
N MET A 1 10.28 -4.15 -7.65
CA MET A 1 10.31 -5.38 -6.84
C MET A 1 9.11 -5.27 -5.95
N ASP A 2 8.23 -6.22 -6.10
CA ASP A 2 6.98 -6.29 -5.35
C ASP A 2 7.21 -7.18 -4.13
N LEU A 3 6.39 -7.02 -3.10
CA LEU A 3 6.49 -7.81 -1.87
C LEU A 3 6.37 -9.31 -2.17
N THR A 4 7.24 -10.11 -1.55
CA THR A 4 7.06 -11.58 -1.53
C THR A 4 5.83 -11.96 -0.70
N ASP A 5 5.37 -13.20 -0.83
CA ASP A 5 4.25 -13.70 -0.03
C ASP A 5 4.57 -13.73 1.47
N GLU A 6 5.83 -14.01 1.80
CA GLU A 6 6.36 -14.02 3.17
C GLU A 6 6.33 -12.61 3.77
N GLN A 7 6.89 -11.63 3.07
CA GLN A 7 6.84 -10.23 3.48
C GLN A 7 5.40 -9.73 3.60
N TRP A 8 4.54 -10.09 2.64
CA TRP A 8 3.13 -9.71 2.70
C TRP A 8 2.43 -10.28 3.94
N THR A 9 2.72 -11.53 4.30
CA THR A 9 2.14 -12.18 5.49
C THR A 9 2.51 -11.44 6.77
N ILE A 10 3.72 -10.91 6.85
CA ILE A 10 4.20 -10.12 7.99
C ILE A 10 3.53 -8.73 8.01
N LEU A 11 3.36 -8.11 6.83
CA LEU A 11 2.91 -6.72 6.73
C LEU A 11 1.39 -6.54 6.77
N GLN A 12 0.64 -7.49 6.24
CA GLN A 12 -0.82 -7.39 6.13
C GLN A 12 -1.54 -7.03 7.46
N PRO A 13 -1.11 -7.49 8.66
CA PRO A 13 -1.83 -7.19 9.90
C PRO A 13 -1.73 -5.72 10.32
N PHE A 14 -0.75 -4.97 9.80
CA PHE A 14 -0.64 -3.53 10.08
C PHE A 14 -1.60 -2.69 9.25
N ILE A 15 -2.16 -3.24 8.18
CA ILE A 15 -2.99 -2.51 7.24
C ILE A 15 -4.45 -2.62 7.67
N PRO A 16 -5.13 -1.49 7.97
CA PRO A 16 -6.52 -1.53 8.37
C PRO A 16 -7.40 -1.98 7.22
N GLU A 17 -8.39 -2.80 7.56
CA GLU A 17 -9.40 -3.23 6.59
C GLU A 17 -10.14 -2.01 6.03
N PRO A 18 -10.40 -1.98 4.71
CA PRO A 18 -11.17 -0.90 4.13
C PRO A 18 -12.59 -0.91 4.70
N PRO A 19 -13.14 0.26 5.08
CA PRO A 19 -14.52 0.34 5.51
C PRO A 19 -15.43 -0.15 4.38
N ARG A 20 -16.28 -1.13 4.70
CA ARG A 20 -17.34 -1.61 3.81
C ARG A 20 -18.61 -0.84 4.13
N ARG A 21 -19.35 -0.41 3.10
CA ARG A 21 -20.67 0.16 3.30
C ARG A 21 -21.65 -0.96 3.62
N ASP A 22 -22.52 -0.73 4.60
CA ASP A 22 -23.52 -1.71 5.05
C ASP A 22 -24.53 -2.07 3.95
N ASP A 23 -24.79 -1.14 3.04
CA ASP A 23 -25.68 -1.34 1.89
C ASP A 23 -25.06 -2.17 0.74
N GLY A 24 -23.78 -2.54 0.87
CA GLY A 24 -23.03 -3.30 -0.14
C GLY A 24 -22.78 -2.53 -1.44
N ARG A 25 -23.07 -1.23 -1.51
CA ARG A 25 -22.94 -0.42 -2.73
C ARG A 25 -21.58 0.25 -2.83
N GLY A 26 -21.19 0.54 -4.08
CA GLY A 26 -19.96 1.25 -4.41
C GLY A 26 -18.90 0.33 -5.01
N ARG A 27 -17.82 0.94 -5.52
CA ARG A 27 -16.73 0.18 -6.13
C ARG A 27 -15.88 -0.47 -5.04
N PRO A 28 -15.61 -1.79 -5.10
CA PRO A 28 -14.68 -2.44 -4.20
C PRO A 28 -13.33 -1.74 -4.18
N TRP A 29 -12.72 -1.68 -3.00
CA TRP A 29 -11.37 -1.14 -2.86
C TRP A 29 -10.39 -2.05 -3.58
N LYS A 30 -9.32 -1.43 -4.10
CA LYS A 30 -8.21 -2.18 -4.69
C LYS A 30 -7.49 -3.00 -3.61
N PRO A 31 -6.95 -4.18 -3.95
CA PRO A 31 -6.23 -5.02 -2.99
C PRO A 31 -5.12 -4.22 -2.31
N ALA A 32 -5.00 -4.36 -0.99
CA ALA A 32 -4.06 -3.59 -0.20
C ALA A 32 -2.60 -3.87 -0.61
N ARG A 33 -2.28 -5.12 -0.98
CA ARG A 33 -0.95 -5.52 -1.46
C ARG A 33 -0.55 -4.77 -2.73
N ASP A 34 -1.44 -4.72 -3.71
CA ASP A 34 -1.17 -4.04 -4.99
C ASP A 34 -0.96 -2.54 -4.79
N VAL A 35 -1.77 -1.95 -3.91
CA VAL A 35 -1.63 -0.54 -3.52
C VAL A 35 -0.28 -0.31 -2.86
N LEU A 36 0.09 -1.16 -1.88
CA LEU A 36 1.35 -1.05 -1.16
C LEU A 36 2.56 -1.23 -2.09
N ASN A 37 2.51 -2.18 -3.03
CA ASN A 37 3.56 -2.36 -4.05
C ASN A 37 3.75 -1.09 -4.90
N GLY A 38 2.66 -0.44 -5.30
CA GLY A 38 2.73 0.85 -6.01
C GLY A 38 3.36 1.96 -5.17
N ILE A 39 2.98 2.05 -3.89
CA ILE A 39 3.56 3.02 -2.94
C ILE A 39 5.06 2.76 -2.75
N LEU A 40 5.47 1.50 -2.49
CA LEU A 40 6.87 1.13 -2.33
C LEU A 40 7.70 1.41 -3.59
N TRP A 41 7.10 1.26 -4.78
CA TRP A 41 7.76 1.66 -6.02
C TRP A 41 8.06 3.16 -6.05
N ILE A 42 7.11 4.01 -5.66
CA ILE A 42 7.32 5.47 -5.54
C ILE A 42 8.39 5.78 -4.50
N LEU A 43 8.29 5.23 -3.29
CA LEU A 43 9.25 5.50 -2.20
C LEU A 43 10.68 5.10 -2.57
N ARG A 44 10.85 4.02 -3.33
CA ARG A 44 12.16 3.55 -3.78
C ARG A 44 12.74 4.36 -4.93
N THR A 45 11.90 4.84 -5.84
CA THR A 45 12.35 5.51 -7.08
C THR A 45 12.40 7.03 -6.96
N GLY A 46 11.60 7.62 -6.06
CA GLY A 46 11.38 9.05 -5.98
C GLY A 46 10.65 9.63 -7.20
N ALA A 47 10.12 8.78 -8.09
CA ALA A 47 9.45 9.23 -9.30
C ALA A 47 8.15 9.98 -8.98
N PRO A 48 7.72 10.92 -9.85
CA PRO A 48 6.39 11.52 -9.76
C PRO A 48 5.29 10.44 -9.76
N TRP A 49 4.23 10.66 -9.00
CA TRP A 49 3.09 9.73 -8.96
C TRP A 49 2.46 9.46 -10.33
N GLN A 50 2.49 10.44 -11.24
CA GLN A 50 1.95 10.30 -12.60
C GLN A 50 2.74 9.30 -13.46
N ASP A 51 4.01 9.05 -13.12
CA ASP A 51 4.88 8.13 -13.84
C ASP A 51 4.79 6.69 -13.29
N MET A 52 3.89 6.46 -12.33
CA MET A 52 3.72 5.15 -11.74
C MET A 52 3.26 4.13 -12.81
N PRO A 53 3.92 2.97 -12.94
CA PRO A 53 3.58 1.99 -13.97
C PRO A 53 2.15 1.44 -13.87
N ASP A 54 1.52 1.23 -15.01
CA ASP A 54 0.12 0.76 -15.13
C ASP A 54 -0.15 -0.64 -14.56
N ARG A 55 0.89 -1.41 -14.22
CA ARG A 55 0.73 -2.70 -13.51
C ARG A 55 0.20 -2.51 -12.09
N TYR A 56 0.33 -1.32 -11.51
CA TYR A 56 -0.18 -0.98 -10.19
C TYR A 56 -1.58 -0.38 -10.29
N PRO A 57 -2.34 -0.31 -9.18
CA PRO A 57 -3.59 0.43 -9.15
C PRO A 57 -3.38 1.89 -9.57
N PRO A 58 -4.42 2.61 -10.04
CA PRO A 58 -4.26 4.01 -10.47
C PRO A 58 -3.54 4.87 -9.42
N TYR A 59 -2.60 5.72 -9.84
CA TYR A 59 -1.76 6.46 -8.91
C TYR A 59 -2.56 7.31 -7.92
N GLN A 60 -3.73 7.82 -8.30
CA GLN A 60 -4.60 8.59 -7.40
C GLN A 60 -5.13 7.72 -6.26
N THR A 61 -5.32 6.42 -6.50
CA THR A 61 -5.72 5.45 -5.47
C THR A 61 -4.56 5.17 -4.53
N CYS A 62 -3.36 4.92 -5.07
CA CYS A 62 -2.16 4.70 -4.26
C CYS A 62 -1.78 5.93 -3.43
N HIS A 63 -1.78 7.12 -4.03
CA HIS A 63 -1.49 8.37 -3.34
C HIS A 63 -2.47 8.66 -2.22
N ARG A 64 -3.79 8.54 -2.46
CA ARG A 64 -4.81 8.72 -1.41
C ARG A 64 -4.66 7.70 -0.28
N ARG A 65 -4.33 6.44 -0.61
CA ARG A 65 -4.08 5.38 0.38
C ARG A 65 -2.82 5.65 1.19
N PHE A 66 -1.75 6.09 0.54
CA PHE A 66 -0.51 6.49 1.19
C PHE A 66 -0.77 7.60 2.22
N GLN A 67 -1.41 8.70 1.82
CA GLN A 67 -1.73 9.81 2.74
C GLN A 67 -2.55 9.35 3.95
N ARG A 68 -3.53 8.47 3.73
CA ARG A 68 -4.33 7.90 4.82
C ARG A 68 -3.49 7.01 5.75
N TRP A 69 -2.68 6.13 5.20
CA TRP A 69 -1.84 5.22 5.98
C TRP A 69 -0.71 5.93 6.72
N GLU A 70 -0.18 7.02 6.18
CA GLU A 70 0.72 7.93 6.88
C GLU A 70 0.03 8.55 8.11
N GLN A 71 -1.17 9.11 7.94
CA GLN A 71 -1.95 9.69 9.04
C GLN A 71 -2.33 8.66 10.12
N GLU A 72 -2.56 7.40 9.73
CA GLU A 72 -2.88 6.30 10.63
C GLU A 72 -1.61 5.64 11.25
N GLY A 73 -0.40 6.09 10.91
CA GLY A 73 0.88 5.52 11.39
C GLY A 73 1.15 4.10 10.88
N VAL A 74 0.47 3.68 9.81
CA VAL A 74 0.61 2.35 9.19
C VAL A 74 1.93 2.25 8.43
N MET A 75 2.32 3.32 7.73
CA MET A 75 3.54 3.32 6.93
C MET A 75 4.80 3.18 7.79
N ASP A 76 4.86 3.84 8.95
CA ASP A 76 5.97 3.69 9.90
C ASP A 76 6.17 2.23 10.34
N LYS A 77 5.08 1.55 10.68
CA LYS A 77 5.10 0.13 11.07
C LYS A 77 5.59 -0.75 9.93
N ILE A 78 5.11 -0.51 8.72
CA ILE A 78 5.50 -1.26 7.52
C ILE A 78 7.00 -1.06 7.23
N LEU A 79 7.47 0.19 7.19
CA LEU A 79 8.86 0.52 6.87
C LEU A 79 9.82 -0.03 7.93
N LEU A 80 9.47 0.07 9.22
CA LEU A 80 10.25 -0.51 10.31
C LEU A 80 10.33 -2.04 10.18
N SER A 81 9.21 -2.70 9.88
CA SER A 81 9.17 -4.16 9.71
C SER A 81 9.99 -4.61 8.51
N LEU A 82 9.92 -3.91 7.38
CA LEU A 82 10.75 -4.21 6.20
C LEU A 82 12.24 -3.99 6.46
N ALA A 83 12.60 -2.96 7.21
CA ALA A 83 14.00 -2.71 7.58
C ALA A 83 14.59 -3.81 8.48
N GLN A 84 13.76 -4.51 9.26
CA GLN A 84 14.19 -5.64 10.08
C GLN A 84 14.38 -6.94 9.26
N ASP A 85 13.61 -7.10 8.19
CA ASP A 85 13.68 -8.24 7.26
C ASP A 85 14.93 -8.20 6.37
N LEU A 86 15.46 -7.00 6.07
CA LEU A 86 16.66 -6.79 5.25
C LEU A 86 17.99 -7.04 6.00
N LYS A 87 17.97 -7.71 7.16
CA LYS A 87 19.16 -8.02 7.97
C LYS A 87 19.80 -9.36 7.65
#